data_AF-A0A1G3P0F2-F1
#
_entry.id   AF-A0A1G3P0F2-F1
#
_cell.length_a   1.000
_cell.length_b   1.000
_cell.length_c   1.000
_cell.angle_alpha   90.00
_cell.angle_beta   90.00
_cell.angle_gamma   90.00
#
_symmetry.space_group_name_H-M   'P 1'
#
loop_
_entity.id
_entity.type
_entity.pdbx_description
1 polymer ?
#
loop_
_entity_poly.entity_id
_entity_poly.type
_entity_poly.pdbx_seq_one_letter_code
_entity_poly.pdbx_strand_id
1 'polypeptide(L)' 'MNNEEENKQLLDEITTTGTEAMMKANIDPALIYAFRKTGMLVSENNMNLFSKNDLKEWDKAIEEFNRIQEASKLN' A
#
# COMPACT_ATOMS: atom_id res chain seq x y z
N MET A 1 11.88 -20.18 14.87
CA MET A 1 10.82 -19.72 13.95
C MET A 1 10.48 -20.87 13.04
N ASN A 2 9.20 -21.01 12.69
CA ASN A 2 8.81 -21.95 11.64
C ASN A 2 8.87 -21.24 10.26
N ASN A 3 8.78 -22.01 9.18
CA ASN A 3 8.84 -21.47 7.82
C ASN A 3 7.74 -20.43 7.54
N GLU A 4 6.58 -20.48 8.22
CA GLU A 4 5.50 -19.51 8.06
C GLU A 4 5.83 -18.17 8.72
N GLU A 5 6.43 -18.19 9.90
CA GLU A 5 6.90 -17.01 10.63
C GLU A 5 8.05 -16.32 9.89
N GLU A 6 9.00 -17.09 9.36
CA GLU A 6 10.10 -16.58 8.52
C GLU A 6 9.57 -15.88 7.25
N ASN A 7 8.62 -16.50 6.56
CA ASN A 7 8.02 -15.92 5.36
C ASN A 7 7.23 -14.64 5.69
N LYS A 8 6.49 -14.62 6.80
CA LYS A 8 5.77 -13.42 7.23
C LYS A 8 6.74 -12.28 7.57
N GLN A 9 7.81 -12.58 8.28
CA GLN A 9 8.81 -11.59 8.65
C GLN A 9 9.51 -11.00 7.42
N LEU A 10 9.80 -11.82 6.42
CA LEU A 10 10.36 -11.37 5.15
C LEU A 10 9.40 -10.43 4.39
N LEU A 11 8.09 -10.76 4.36
CA LEU A 11 7.07 -9.91 3.72
C LEU A 11 6.94 -8.55 4.42
N ASP A 12 7.01 -8.53 5.75
CA ASP A 12 6.96 -7.29 6.54
C ASP A 12 8.20 -6.42 6.30
N GLU A 13 9.39 -7.03 6.19
CA GLU A 13 10.64 -6.32 5.89
C GLU A 13 10.62 -5.69 4.50
N ILE A 14 10.17 -6.44 3.48
CA ILE A 14 10.04 -5.94 2.10
C ILE A 14 9.04 -4.77 2.07
N THR A 15 7.91 -4.90 2.75
CA THR A 15 6.88 -3.86 2.80
C THR A 15 7.42 -2.59 3.49
N THR A 16 8.15 -2.75 4.59
CA THR A 16 8.74 -1.63 5.34
C THR A 16 9.78 -0.91 4.50
N THR A 17 10.75 -1.65 3.96
CA THR A 17 11.83 -1.10 3.13
C THR A 17 11.28 -0.43 1.87
N GLY A 18 10.29 -1.05 1.21
CA GLY A 18 9.63 -0.49 0.03
C GLY A 18 8.90 0.82 0.34
N THR A 19 8.19 0.88 1.47
CA THR A 19 7.50 2.09 1.92
C THR A 19 8.48 3.25 2.14
N GLU A 20 9.60 3.00 2.82
CA GLU A 20 10.62 4.03 3.06
C GLU A 20 11.23 4.57 1.75
N ALA A 21 11.48 3.68 0.78
CA ALA A 21 11.97 4.08 -0.53
C ALA A 21 10.96 4.97 -1.26
N MET A 22 9.67 4.63 -1.23
CA MET A 22 8.60 5.43 -1.83
C MET A 22 8.46 6.80 -1.16
N MET A 23 8.58 6.88 0.17
CA MET A 23 8.58 8.15 0.89
C MET A 23 9.76 9.04 0.47
N LYS A 24 10.97 8.47 0.38
CA LYS A 24 12.17 9.20 -0.09
C LYS A 24 12.04 9.66 -1.54
N ALA A 25 11.29 8.95 -2.36
CA ALA A 25 10.97 9.32 -3.73
C ALA A 25 9.81 10.32 -3.85
N ASN A 26 9.25 10.79 -2.72
CA ASN A 26 8.14 11.74 -2.69
C ASN A 26 6.89 11.24 -3.45
N ILE A 27 6.66 9.92 -3.41
CA ILE A 27 5.42 9.31 -3.89
C ILE A 27 4.27 9.72 -2.99
N ASP A 28 3.07 9.86 -3.57
CA ASP A 28 1.86 10.21 -2.85
C ASP A 28 1.63 9.26 -1.63
N PRO A 29 1.50 9.78 -0.40
CA PRO A 29 1.23 8.99 0.80
C PRO A 29 0.00 8.08 0.69
N ALA A 30 -1.03 8.45 -0.08
CA ALA A 30 -2.21 7.63 -0.28
C ALA A 30 -1.89 6.35 -1.08
N LEU A 31 -1.00 6.45 -2.07
CA LEU A 31 -0.51 5.29 -2.83
C LEU A 31 0.37 4.38 -1.97
N ILE A 32 1.21 4.97 -1.12
CA ILE A 32 2.03 4.23 -0.14
C ILE A 32 1.13 3.47 0.85
N TYR A 33 0.06 4.11 1.33
CA TYR A 33 -0.92 3.46 2.20
C TYR A 33 -1.62 2.29 1.51
N ALA A 34 -2.06 2.47 0.26
CA ALA A 34 -2.68 1.41 -0.52
C ALA A 34 -1.74 0.22 -0.74
N PHE A 35 -0.45 0.46 -1.03
CA PHE A 35 0.58 -0.57 -1.13
C PHE A 35 0.68 -1.38 0.16
N ARG A 36 0.84 -0.71 1.30
CA ARG A 36 0.96 -1.38 2.60
C ARG A 36 -0.29 -2.19 2.98
N LYS A 37 -1.47 -1.70 2.62
CA LYS A 37 -2.74 -2.33 3.00
C LYS A 37 -3.08 -3.54 2.14
N THR A 38 -2.77 -3.47 0.85
CA THR A 38 -3.21 -4.47 -0.13
C THR A 38 -2.09 -5.39 -0.63
N GLY A 39 -0.83 -5.00 -0.42
CA GLY A 39 0.35 -5.68 -0.97
C GLY A 39 0.55 -5.45 -2.47
N MET A 40 -0.27 -4.62 -3.12
CA MET A 40 -0.20 -4.37 -4.57
C MET A 40 0.66 -3.14 -4.87
N LEU A 41 1.42 -3.17 -5.96
CA LEU A 41 2.10 -1.97 -6.48
C LEU A 41 1.49 -1.62 -7.82
N VAL A 42 0.41 -0.83 -7.80
CA VAL A 42 -0.35 -0.46 -9.00
C VAL A 42 0.30 0.75 -9.67
N SER A 43 0.41 0.69 -11.00
CA SER A 43 0.91 1.74 -11.88
C SER A 43 0.16 1.69 -13.20
N GLU A 44 0.26 2.74 -14.01
CA GLU A 44 -0.32 2.79 -15.36
C GLU A 44 0.16 1.60 -16.23
N ASN A 45 1.39 1.17 -16.04
CA ASN A 45 2.02 0.12 -16.85
C ASN A 45 1.59 -1.31 -16.48
N ASN A 46 1.01 -1.52 -15.29
CA ASN A 46 0.68 -2.86 -14.78
C ASN A 46 -0.74 -2.99 -14.25
N MET A 47 -1.54 -1.92 -14.22
CA MET A 47 -2.92 -1.96 -13.72
C MET A 47 -3.78 -3.00 -14.46
N ASN A 48 -3.45 -3.27 -15.73
CA ASN A 48 -4.10 -4.28 -16.56
C ASN A 48 -3.82 -5.73 -16.14
N LEU A 49 -2.85 -5.96 -15.26
CA LEU A 49 -2.55 -7.28 -14.69
C LEU A 49 -3.44 -7.64 -13.50
N PHE A 50 -4.14 -6.66 -12.92
CA PHE A 50 -4.99 -6.84 -11.75
C PHE A 50 -6.44 -7.06 -12.16
N SER A 51 -7.18 -7.83 -11.35
CA SER A 51 -8.61 -7.95 -11.57
C SER A 51 -9.32 -6.64 -11.22
N LYS A 52 -10.55 -6.47 -11.72
CA LYS A 52 -11.38 -5.32 -11.35
C LYS A 52 -11.65 -5.24 -9.85
N ASN A 53 -11.73 -6.39 -9.18
CA ASN A 53 -11.95 -6.43 -7.73
C ASN A 53 -10.70 -5.99 -6.98
N ASP A 54 -9.51 -6.40 -7.43
CA ASP A 54 -8.25 -5.98 -6.84
C ASP A 54 -8.08 -4.45 -6.95
N LEU A 55 -8.28 -3.89 -8.16
CA LEU A 55 -8.24 -2.44 -8.36
C LEU A 55 -9.28 -1.69 -7.52
N LYS A 56 -10.46 -2.27 -7.30
CA LYS A 56 -11.47 -1.68 -6.42
C LYS A 56 -11.02 -1.65 -4.95
N GLU A 57 -10.36 -2.70 -4.47
CA GLU A 57 -9.80 -2.71 -3.10
C GLU A 57 -8.62 -1.74 -2.97
N TRP A 58 -7.83 -1.59 -4.02
CA TRP A 58 -6.79 -0.55 -4.11
C TRP A 58 -7.37 0.86 -3.97
N ASP A 59 -8.39 1.19 -4.77
CA ASP A 59 -9.04 2.50 -4.75
C ASP A 59 -9.69 2.78 -3.40
N LYS A 60 -10.35 1.79 -2.79
CA LYS A 60 -10.90 1.91 -1.43
C LYS A 60 -9.84 2.25 -0.39
N ALA A 61 -8.64 1.68 -0.49
CA ALA A 61 -7.55 1.98 0.43
C ALA A 61 -7.06 3.43 0.30
N ILE A 62 -7.00 3.97 -0.93
CA ILE A 62 -6.71 5.38 -1.19
C ILE A 62 -7.78 6.28 -0.57
N GLU A 63 -9.05 5.98 -0.82
CA GLU A 63 -10.16 6.76 -0.26
C GLU A 63 -10.16 6.75 1.28
N GLU A 64 -9.83 5.61 1.89
CA GLU A 64 -9.71 5.49 3.34
C GLU A 64 -8.62 6.39 3.90
N PHE A 65 -7.45 6.41 3.27
CA PHE A 65 -6.38 7.31 3.67
C PHE A 65 -6.83 8.77 3.60
N ASN A 66 -7.48 9.17 2.51
CA ASN A 66 -7.98 10.53 2.35
C ASN A 66 -8.97 10.92 3.46
N ARG A 67 -9.92 10.02 3.80
CA ARG A 67 -10.85 10.25 4.92
C ARG A 67 -10.14 10.42 6.26
N ILE A 68 -9.10 9.62 6.52
CA ILE A 68 -8.30 9.74 7.75
C ILE A 68 -7.59 11.10 7.80
N GLN A 69 -7.00 11.53 6.68
CA GLN A 69 -6.32 12.83 6.61
C GLN A 69 -7.28 14.00 6.78
N GLU A 70 -8.48 13.92 6.19
CA GLU A 70 -9.53 14.93 6.37
C GLU A 70 -9.98 15.01 7.83
N ALA A 71 -10.28 13.87 8.46
CA ALA A 71 -10.65 13.81 9.87
C ALA A 71 -9.54 14.34 10.80
N SER A 72 -8.27 14.09 10.46
CA SER A 72 -7.13 14.59 11.25
C SER A 72 -6.94 16.11 11.14
N LYS A 73 -7.39 16.75 10.06
CA LYS A 73 -7.29 18.21 9.87
C LYS A 73 -8.40 18.99 10.57
N LEU A 74 -9.45 18.30 11.03
CA LEU A 74 -10.61 18.88 11.69
C LEU A 74 -10.50 18.89 13.23
N ASN A 75 -9.40 18.36 13.78
CA ASN A 75 -9.07 18.32 15.21
C ASN A 75 -7.90 19.25 15.53
#